data_AF-A0A7K4H0C1-F1
#
_entry.id   AF-A0A7K4H0C1-F1
#
_cell.length_a   1.000
_cell.length_b   1.000
_cell.length_c   1.000
_cell.angle_alpha   90.00
_cell.angle_beta   90.00
_cell.angle_gamma   90.00
#
_symmetry.space_group_name_H-M   'P 1'
#
loop_
_entity.id
_entity.type
_entity.pdbx_description
1 polymer ?
#
loop_
_entity_poly.entity_id
_entity_poly.type
_entity_poly.pdbx_seq_one_letter_code
_entity_poly.pdbx_strand_id
1 'polypeptide(L)'
;MIITIILGLILGLVVLTSRFDYYRIERNEIIHKRGMFSTNIERFPVRGLRIKKDIPDLFEYLTFRAGSLTLILAKGNVVHLNTVLNINKKVEQIDFLLSSLHVMME
;
A
#
# COMPACT_ATOMS: atom_id res chain seq x y z
N MET A 1 -36.54 -6.05 -0.69
CA MET A 1 -35.84 -7.03 0.18
C MET A 1 -34.78 -7.84 -0.55
N ILE A 2 -35.11 -8.56 -1.62
CA ILE A 2 -34.13 -9.40 -2.36
C ILE A 2 -32.93 -8.59 -2.87
N ILE A 3 -33.18 -7.43 -3.47
CA ILE A 3 -32.12 -6.53 -3.96
C ILE A 3 -31.22 -6.04 -2.82
N THR A 4 -31.80 -5.71 -1.66
CA THR A 4 -31.04 -5.28 -0.47
C THR A 4 -30.12 -6.38 0.04
N ILE A 5 -30.58 -7.64 0.04
CA ILE A 5 -29.78 -8.80 0.48
C ILE A 5 -28.64 -9.05 -0.49
N ILE A 6 -28.91 -9.03 -1.80
CA ILE A 6 -27.88 -9.22 -2.85
C ILE A 6 -26.83 -8.11 -2.76
N LEU A 7 -27.26 -6.86 -2.61
CA LEU A 7 -26.34 -5.72 -2.51
C LEU A 7 -25.49 -5.81 -1.22
N GLY A 8 -26.11 -6.16 -0.09
CA GLY A 8 -25.40 -6.37 1.17
C GLY A 8 -24.35 -7.48 1.09
N LEU A 9 -24.66 -8.56 0.38
CA LEU A 9 -23.76 -9.71 0.19
C LEU A 9 -22.58 -9.34 -0.71
N ILE A 10 -22.81 -8.63 -1.82
CA ILE A 10 -21.76 -8.14 -2.71
C ILE A 10 -20.83 -7.17 -1.96
N LEU A 11 -21.39 -6.18 -1.26
CA LEU A 11 -20.59 -5.22 -0.49
C LEU A 11 -19.80 -5.92 0.64
N GLY A 12 -20.43 -6.88 1.33
CA GLY A 12 -19.77 -7.70 2.35
C GLY A 12 -18.59 -8.50 1.81
N LEU A 13 -18.75 -9.13 0.64
CA LEU A 13 -17.67 -9.86 -0.03
C LEU A 13 -16.53 -8.94 -0.46
N VAL A 14 -16.82 -7.77 -1.04
CA VAL A 14 -15.79 -6.80 -1.44
C VAL A 14 -14.98 -6.31 -0.24
N VAL A 15 -15.64 -6.02 0.88
CA VAL A 15 -14.95 -5.61 2.13
C VAL A 15 -14.09 -6.75 2.67
N LEU A 16 -14.60 -7.98 2.63
CA LEU A 16 -13.86 -9.15 3.09
C LEU A 16 -12.61 -9.39 2.23
N THR A 17 -12.73 -9.38 0.90
CA THR A 17 -11.61 -9.59 -0.01
C THR A 17 -10.57 -8.48 0.07
N SER A 18 -10.99 -7.21 0.24
CA SER A 18 -10.08 -6.06 0.32
C SER A 18 -9.16 -6.10 1.55
N ARG A 19 -9.46 -6.90 2.58
CA ARG A 19 -8.63 -6.99 3.80
C ARG A 19 -7.40 -7.91 3.65
N PHE A 20 -7.31 -8.70 2.58
CA PHE A 20 -6.29 -9.75 2.45
C PHE A 20 -5.07 -9.35 1.62
N ASP A 21 -5.11 -8.23 0.89
CA ASP A 21 -3.98 -7.72 0.13
C ASP A 21 -3.34 -6.55 0.87
N TYR A 22 -2.19 -6.80 1.50
CA TYR A 22 -1.42 -5.75 2.17
C TYR A 22 0.07 -5.83 1.85
N TYR A 23 0.64 -4.64 1.69
CA TYR A 23 2.08 -4.45 1.62
C TYR A 23 2.58 -4.10 3.01
N ARG A 24 3.48 -4.93 3.56
CA ARG A 24 4.21 -4.62 4.78
C ARG A 24 5.60 -4.14 4.40
N ILE A 25 5.92 -2.91 4.78
CA ILE A 25 7.23 -2.30 4.55
C ILE A 25 8.00 -2.43 5.87
N GLU A 26 9.09 -3.19 5.89
CA GLU A 26 10.03 -3.29 7.00
C GLU A 26 11.37 -2.64 6.62
N ARG A 27 12.27 -2.41 7.60
CA ARG A 27 13.56 -1.73 7.34
C ARG A 27 14.41 -2.45 6.30
N ASN A 28 14.42 -3.79 6.30
CA ASN A 28 15.30 -4.54 5.40
C ASN A 28 14.54 -5.16 4.22
N GLU A 29 13.22 -5.29 4.29
CA GLU A 29 12.42 -6.03 3.32
C GLU A 29 11.03 -5.42 3.10
N ILE A 30 10.55 -5.43 1.85
CA ILE A 30 9.13 -5.20 1.53
C ILE A 30 8.49 -6.55 1.31
N ILE A 31 7.50 -6.87 2.13
CA ILE A 31 6.70 -8.09 2.06
C ILE A 31 5.38 -7.76 1.39
N HIS A 32 5.17 -8.30 0.20
CA HIS A 32 3.86 -8.27 -0.44
C HIS A 32 3.11 -9.55 -0.05
N LYS A 33 2.08 -9.43 0.80
CA LYS A 33 1.14 -10.54 1.02
C LYS A 33 0.01 -10.44 0.01
N ARG A 34 -0.09 -11.46 -0.85
CA ARG A 34 -1.21 -11.65 -1.77
C ARG A 34 -2.06 -12.84 -1.31
N GLY A 35 -3.35 -12.63 -1.07
CA GLY A 35 -4.36 -13.67 -0.82
C GLY A 35 -4.60 -14.15 0.64
N MET A 36 -5.78 -14.79 0.85
CA MET A 36 -6.29 -15.31 2.14
C MET A 36 -5.35 -16.30 2.87
N PHE A 37 -4.45 -16.98 2.15
CA PHE A 37 -3.65 -18.09 2.67
C PHE A 37 -2.12 -17.89 2.62
N SER A 38 -1.62 -16.66 2.43
CA SER A 38 -0.19 -16.32 2.62
C SER A 38 0.83 -17.23 1.91
N THR A 39 0.53 -17.80 0.73
CA THR A 39 1.43 -18.75 0.06
C THR A 39 2.56 -18.08 -0.73
N ASN A 40 2.36 -16.85 -1.23
CA ASN A 40 3.39 -16.13 -2.00
C ASN A 40 3.86 -14.89 -1.24
N ILE A 41 4.87 -15.08 -0.40
CA ILE A 41 5.58 -13.99 0.29
C ILE A 41 6.71 -13.55 -0.63
N GLU A 42 6.42 -12.59 -1.52
CA GLU A 42 7.47 -11.97 -2.32
C GLU A 42 8.22 -10.98 -1.44
N ARG A 43 9.49 -11.28 -1.16
CA ARG A 43 10.41 -10.40 -0.44
C ARG A 43 11.20 -9.58 -1.44
N PHE A 44 11.09 -8.26 -1.35
CA PHE A 44 11.88 -7.35 -2.16
C PHE A 44 12.86 -6.56 -1.29
N PRO A 45 14.13 -6.47 -1.69
CA PRO A 45 15.10 -5.65 -0.97
C PRO A 45 14.69 -4.18 -1.07
N VAL A 46 14.79 -3.47 0.06
CA VAL A 46 14.46 -2.04 0.17
C VAL A 46 15.49 -1.17 -0.56
N ARG A 47 16.68 -1.70 -0.85
CA ARG A 47 17.75 -1.01 -1.60
C ARG A 47 17.27 -0.65 -3.00
N GLY A 48 17.10 0.65 -3.26
CA GLY A 48 16.65 1.18 -4.56
C GLY A 48 15.13 1.36 -4.69
N LEU A 49 14.36 1.26 -3.59
CA LEU A 49 12.94 1.60 -3.58
C LEU A 49 12.76 3.09 -3.93
N ARG A 50 11.96 3.38 -4.97
CA ARG A 50 11.50 4.74 -5.27
C ARG A 50 10.00 4.84 -5.02
N ILE A 51 9.58 5.95 -4.45
CA ILE A 51 8.20 6.18 -4.07
C ILE A 51 7.74 7.43 -4.81
N LYS A 52 6.58 7.33 -5.47
CA LYS A 52 5.92 8.46 -6.10
C LYS A 52 4.55 8.61 -5.47
N LYS A 53 4.33 9.75 -4.83
CA LYS A 53 3.02 10.17 -4.34
C LYS A 53 2.31 10.93 -5.44
N ASP A 54 1.05 10.59 -5.66
CA ASP A 54 0.16 11.30 -6.58
C ASP A 54 -1.14 11.63 -5.84
N ILE A 55 -1.62 12.88 -5.97
CA ILE A 55 -2.91 13.29 -5.41
C ILE A 55 -3.81 13.60 -6.60
N PRO A 56 -4.54 12.60 -7.11
CA PRO A 56 -5.37 12.79 -8.29
C PRO A 56 -6.61 13.66 -8.01
N ASP A 57 -7.14 13.61 -6.77
CA ASP A 57 -8.35 14.34 -6.37
C ASP A 57 -8.13 15.14 -5.07
N LEU A 58 -8.33 16.45 -5.14
CA LEU A 58 -8.20 17.37 -4.00
C LEU A 58 -9.31 17.16 -2.95
N PHE A 59 -10.51 16.74 -3.34
CA PHE A 59 -11.61 16.51 -2.40
C PHE A 59 -11.34 15.27 -1.54
N GLU A 60 -10.86 14.17 -2.13
CA GLU A 60 -10.52 12.94 -1.40
C GLU A 60 -9.40 13.20 -0.38
N TYR A 61 -8.43 14.04 -0.75
CA TYR A 61 -7.37 14.48 0.14
C TYR A 61 -7.89 15.37 1.29
N LEU A 62 -8.86 16.26 1.04
CA LEU A 62 -9.44 17.08 2.10
C LEU A 62 -10.25 16.26 3.11
N THR A 63 -11.02 15.28 2.65
CA THR A 63 -11.90 14.48 3.52
C THR A 63 -11.14 13.36 4.25
N PHE A 64 -10.27 12.63 3.54
CA PHE A 64 -9.64 11.42 4.07
C PHE A 64 -8.12 11.50 4.15
N ARG A 65 -7.52 12.63 3.72
CA ARG A 65 -6.08 12.75 3.50
C ARG A 65 -5.56 11.60 2.63
N ALA A 66 -6.42 11.14 1.71
CA ALA A 66 -6.14 10.01 0.86
C ALA A 66 -5.40 10.47 -0.40
N GLY A 67 -4.73 9.53 -1.05
CA GLY A 67 -4.11 9.74 -2.36
C GLY A 67 -3.59 8.42 -2.90
N SER A 68 -2.94 8.49 -4.06
CA SER A 68 -2.33 7.34 -4.71
C SER A 68 -0.84 7.28 -4.40
N LEU A 69 -0.34 6.08 -4.13
CA LEU A 69 1.08 5.82 -3.89
C LEU A 69 1.57 4.77 -4.89
N THR A 70 2.55 5.14 -5.71
CA THR A 70 3.25 4.20 -6.59
C THR A 70 4.59 3.85 -5.99
N LEU A 71 4.80 2.55 -5.71
CA LEU A 71 6.06 2.01 -5.22
C LEU A 71 6.80 1.35 -6.39
N ILE A 72 8.03 1.78 -6.66
CA ILE A 72 8.89 1.25 -7.72
C ILE A 72 10.02 0.50 -7.03
N LEU A 73 10.03 -0.82 -7.18
CA LEU A 73 10.97 -1.72 -6.50
C LEU A 73 12.20 -1.96 -7.40
N ALA A 74 13.33 -2.33 -6.78
CA ALA A 74 14.63 -2.48 -7.45
C ALA A 74 14.68 -3.49 -8.61
N LYS A 75 13.70 -4.40 -8.71
CA LYS A 75 13.55 -5.36 -9.80
C LYS A 75 12.60 -4.89 -10.93
N GLY A 76 12.27 -3.60 -10.96
CA GLY A 76 11.34 -3.03 -11.96
C GLY A 76 9.86 -3.34 -11.69
N ASN A 77 9.54 -4.01 -10.58
CA ASN A 77 8.17 -4.23 -10.16
C ASN A 77 7.56 -2.91 -9.68
N VAL A 78 6.47 -2.50 -10.32
CA VAL A 78 5.72 -1.30 -9.96
C VAL A 78 4.42 -1.72 -9.29
N VAL A 79 4.20 -1.19 -8.10
CA VAL A 79 2.98 -1.40 -7.32
C VAL A 79 2.22 -0.10 -7.27
N HIS A 80 0.97 -0.12 -7.72
CA HIS A 80 0.06 1.01 -7.63
C HIS A 80 -0.92 0.80 -6.47
N LEU A 81 -0.83 1.67 -5.47
CA LEU A 81 -1.79 1.76 -4.38
C LEU A 81 -2.69 2.95 -4.66
N ASN A 82 -3.84 2.70 -5.28
CA ASN A 82 -4.72 3.77 -5.77
C ASN A 82 -5.31 4.63 -4.65
N THR A 83 -5.61 4.02 -3.49
CA THR A 83 -6.22 4.71 -2.36
C THR A 83 -5.46 4.39 -1.08
N VAL A 84 -4.71 5.36 -0.59
CA VAL A 84 -3.92 5.28 0.64
C VAL A 84 -4.37 6.38 1.59
N LEU A 85 -5.09 6.00 2.65
CA LEU A 85 -5.55 6.93 3.68
C LEU A 85 -4.38 7.55 4.44
N ASN A 86 -4.51 8.84 4.81
CA ASN A 86 -3.50 9.61 5.52
C ASN A 86 -2.10 9.51 4.87
N ILE A 87 -2.07 9.72 3.55
CA ILE A 87 -0.90 9.46 2.69
C ILE A 87 0.36 10.18 3.15
N ASN A 88 0.25 11.41 3.66
CA ASN A 88 1.42 12.18 4.13
C ASN A 88 2.14 11.47 5.28
N LYS A 89 1.39 11.03 6.29
CA LYS A 89 1.96 10.35 7.45
C LYS A 89 2.61 9.03 7.05
N LYS A 90 2.00 8.31 6.10
CA LYS A 90 2.56 7.05 5.58
C LYS A 90 3.84 7.30 4.79
N VAL A 91 3.89 8.35 3.95
CA VAL A 91 5.11 8.73 3.21
C VAL A 91 6.22 9.11 4.19
N GLU A 92 5.94 9.97 5.16
CA GLU A 92 6.90 10.37 6.20
C GLU A 92 7.46 9.17 6.98
N GLN A 93 6.60 8.21 7.35
CA GLN A 93 7.02 6.96 7.99
C GLN A 93 7.95 6.14 7.09
N ILE A 94 7.67 6.06 5.79
CA ILE A 94 8.51 5.31 4.87
C ILE A 94 9.85 6.04 4.68
N ASP A 95 9.85 7.36 4.53
CA ASP A 95 11.06 8.17 4.40
C ASP A 95 11.94 8.06 5.65
N PHE A 96 11.35 8.02 6.85
CA PHE A 96 12.10 7.77 8.09
C PHE A 96 12.77 6.38 8.10
N LEU A 97 12.05 5.35 7.65
CA LEU A 97 12.60 3.99 7.53
C LEU A 97 13.75 3.94 6.51
N LEU A 98 13.61 4.61 5.35
CA LEU A 98 14.62 4.64 4.30
C LEU A 98 15.86 5.46 4.70
N SER A 99 15.67 6.62 5.33
CA SER A 99 16.77 7.48 5.79
C SER A 99 17.69 6.75 6.76
N SER A 100 17.12 5.92 7.64
CA SER A 100 17.91 5.12 8.58
C SER A 100 18.78 4.05 7.92
N LEU A 101 18.46 3.62 6.70
CA LEU A 101 19.27 2.68 5.93
C LEU A 101 20.42 3.37 5.20
N HIS A 102 20.19 4.61 4.74
CA HIS A 102 21.23 5.40 4.07
C HIS A 102 22.37 5.71 5.04
N VAL A 103 22.04 6.06 6.28
CA VAL A 103 23.02 6.43 7.33
C VAL A 103 23.85 5.23 7.85
N MET A 104 23.38 3.98 7.73
CA MET A 104 24.17 2.80 8.12
C MET A 104 25.15 2.32 7.04
N MET A 105 25.13 2.91 5.84
CA MET A 105 26.01 2.52 4.72
C MET A 105 27.10 3.58 4.43
N GLU A 106 27.36 4.46 5.39
CA GLU A 106 28.51 5.38 5.43
C GLU A 106 29.40 5.03 6.63
#